data_AF-A0AA40HXI5-F1
#
_entry.id   AF-A0AA40HXI5-F1
#
_cell.length_a   1.000
_cell.length_b   1.000
_cell.length_c   1.000
_cell.angle_alpha   90.00
_cell.angle_beta   90.00
_cell.angle_gamma   90.00
#
_symmetry.space_group_name_H-M   'P 1'
#
loop_
_entity.id
_entity.type
_entity.pdbx_description
1 polymer ?
#
loop_
_entity_poly.entity_id
_entity_poly.type
_entity_poly.pdbx_seq_one_letter_code
_entity_poly.pdbx_strand_id
1 'polypeptide(L)'
;MGKRNNSQRKENVESPRKEISENEACNMTEKEFRVMVMEFIHRMDEKINNLCKNQEEMKSDIATIKNTMESFNSRLQEAEDRISELEDQVQKQAQAEQQLEKKIKKQEESLRELRDNMKRSNMRIIGLPEGQEEQQGLENLFEEIMTENFPDMGKIKVTQHATSANLDIGAQLIVEECPNSYGPTGIKKNISWSQMQKHQLRVLPWNEIHIASLI
;
A
#
# COMPACT_ATOMS: atom_id res chain seq x y z
N MET A 1 -14.39 -21.09 23.23
CA MET A 1 -15.07 -22.19 23.95
C MET A 1 -14.01 -23.05 24.62
N GLY A 2 -13.75 -22.85 25.91
CA GLY A 2 -12.79 -23.67 26.67
C GLY A 2 -13.55 -24.68 27.53
N LYS A 3 -13.46 -25.97 27.19
CA LYS A 3 -13.97 -27.04 28.05
C LYS A 3 -12.95 -27.28 29.17
N ARG A 4 -13.28 -26.85 30.40
CA ARG A 4 -12.55 -27.29 31.60
C ARG A 4 -12.95 -28.73 31.88
N ASN A 5 -12.03 -29.66 31.66
CA ASN A 5 -12.20 -31.04 32.12
C ASN A 5 -11.93 -31.09 33.61
N ASN A 6 -12.97 -31.47 34.35
CA ASN A 6 -12.97 -31.68 35.79
C ASN A 6 -12.33 -33.05 36.07
N SER A 7 -11.05 -33.08 36.47
CA SER A 7 -10.39 -34.31 36.90
C SER A 7 -10.60 -34.51 38.40
N GLN A 8 -11.42 -35.49 38.76
CA GLN A 8 -11.59 -35.93 40.15
C GLN A 8 -10.28 -36.52 40.64
N ARG A 9 -9.55 -35.78 41.49
CA ARG A 9 -8.50 -36.35 42.34
C ARG A 9 -9.13 -37.41 43.23
N LYS A 10 -8.83 -38.69 42.98
CA LYS A 10 -9.07 -39.76 43.95
C LYS A 10 -8.04 -39.59 45.07
N GLU A 11 -8.48 -39.04 46.20
CA GLU A 11 -7.71 -39.11 47.44
C GLU A 11 -7.58 -40.57 47.85
N ASN A 12 -6.36 -41.08 47.84
CA ASN A 12 -6.03 -42.38 48.41
C ASN A 12 -5.98 -42.20 49.93
N VAL A 13 -7.08 -42.50 50.61
CA VAL A 13 -7.18 -42.39 52.07
C VAL A 13 -6.39 -43.54 52.70
N GLU A 14 -5.16 -43.27 53.13
CA GLU A 14 -4.35 -44.25 53.87
C GLU A 14 -4.92 -44.42 55.29
N SER A 15 -5.24 -45.66 55.68
CA SER A 15 -5.84 -46.00 56.98
C SER A 15 -4.81 -45.89 58.13
N PRO A 16 -5.21 -45.53 59.36
CA PRO A 16 -4.27 -45.27 60.46
C PRO A 16 -3.47 -46.52 60.85
N ARG A 17 -2.13 -46.41 60.90
CA ARG A 17 -1.21 -47.50 61.26
C ARG A 17 -0.93 -47.53 62.77
N LYS A 18 -0.81 -48.74 63.33
CA LYS A 18 -0.11 -48.97 64.60
C LYS A 18 1.34 -49.33 64.29
N GLU A 19 2.27 -48.46 64.67
CA GLU A 19 3.69 -48.80 64.74
C GLU A 19 3.91 -49.65 66.00
N ILE A 20 4.46 -50.85 65.84
CA ILE A 20 4.73 -51.79 66.94
C ILE A 20 6.15 -51.51 67.44
N SER A 21 6.31 -51.31 68.74
CA SER A 21 7.63 -51.03 69.35
C SER A 21 8.52 -52.29 69.35
N GLU A 22 9.85 -52.12 69.30
CA GLU A 22 10.81 -53.23 69.30
C GLU A 22 10.60 -54.23 70.47
N ASN A 23 10.09 -53.76 71.62
CA ASN A 23 9.82 -54.57 72.81
C ASN A 23 8.61 -55.50 72.68
N GLU A 24 7.62 -55.16 71.85
CA GLU A 24 6.43 -55.98 71.60
C GLU A 24 6.72 -57.10 70.59
N ALA A 25 7.68 -56.89 69.69
CA ALA A 25 8.12 -57.87 68.71
C ALA A 25 8.86 -59.08 69.33
N CYS A 26 9.54 -58.89 70.47
CA CYS A 26 10.29 -59.97 71.14
C CYS A 26 9.42 -60.97 71.94
N ASN A 27 8.14 -60.65 72.21
CA ASN A 27 7.27 -61.46 73.06
C ASN A 27 6.15 -62.20 72.29
N MET A 28 6.17 -62.16 70.95
CA MET A 28 5.11 -62.71 70.10
C MET A 28 5.32 -64.20 69.79
N THR A 29 4.23 -64.94 69.60
CA THR A 29 4.27 -66.35 69.17
C THR A 29 4.63 -66.49 67.69
N GLU A 30 5.18 -67.63 67.29
CA GLU A 30 5.57 -67.90 65.90
C GLU A 30 4.40 -67.75 64.90
N LYS A 31 3.18 -68.07 65.34
CA LYS A 31 1.95 -67.90 64.53
C LYS A 31 1.62 -66.41 64.34
N GLU A 32 1.73 -65.60 65.38
CA GLU A 32 1.51 -64.14 65.30
C GLU A 32 2.56 -63.48 64.40
N PHE A 33 3.81 -63.93 64.48
CA PHE A 33 4.89 -63.45 63.60
C PHE A 33 4.60 -63.79 62.14
N ARG A 34 4.18 -65.04 61.85
CA ARG A 34 3.82 -65.45 60.48
C ARG A 34 2.68 -64.62 59.90
N VAL A 35 1.63 -64.34 60.69
CA VAL A 35 0.51 -63.48 60.25
C VAL A 35 0.99 -62.07 59.96
N MET A 36 1.80 -61.48 60.85
CA MET A 36 2.36 -60.14 60.69
C MET A 36 3.19 -60.02 59.40
N VAL A 37 4.05 -61.00 59.12
CA VAL A 37 4.87 -61.03 57.89
C VAL A 37 4.00 -61.15 56.65
N MET A 38 2.99 -62.02 56.65
CA MET A 38 2.06 -62.16 55.53
C MET A 38 1.30 -60.86 55.24
N GLU A 39 0.80 -60.18 56.28
CA GLU A 39 0.15 -58.88 56.10
C GLU A 39 1.10 -57.82 55.57
N PHE A 40 2.36 -57.81 56.03
CA PHE A 40 3.37 -56.89 55.52
C PHE A 40 3.67 -57.14 54.03
N ILE A 41 3.86 -58.39 53.63
CA ILE A 41 4.06 -58.78 52.23
C ILE A 41 2.86 -58.35 51.39
N HIS A 42 1.64 -58.66 51.81
CA HIS A 42 0.44 -58.29 51.06
C HIS A 42 0.32 -56.77 50.87
N ARG A 43 0.64 -55.99 51.91
CA ARG A 43 0.68 -54.52 51.81
C ARG A 43 1.77 -54.03 50.85
N MET A 44 2.93 -54.67 50.83
CA MET A 44 3.99 -54.31 49.87
C MET A 44 3.57 -54.64 48.45
N ASP A 45 2.98 -55.81 48.21
CA ASP A 45 2.47 -56.21 46.89
C ASP A 45 1.42 -55.24 46.38
N GLU A 46 0.49 -54.80 47.24
CA GLU A 46 -0.52 -53.80 46.87
C GLU A 46 0.14 -52.47 46.46
N LYS A 47 1.11 -51.97 47.25
CA LYS A 47 1.84 -50.75 46.92
C LYS A 47 2.64 -50.88 45.62
N ILE A 48 3.32 -52.01 45.39
CA ILE A 48 4.07 -52.29 44.16
C ILE A 48 3.12 -52.32 42.96
N ASN A 49 2.00 -53.02 43.04
CA ASN A 49 1.02 -53.11 41.96
C ASN A 49 0.45 -51.74 41.59
N ASN A 50 0.16 -50.89 42.59
CA ASN A 50 -0.29 -49.53 42.34
C ASN A 50 0.78 -48.65 41.69
N LEU A 51 2.05 -48.78 42.11
CA LEU A 51 3.17 -48.08 41.47
C LEU A 51 3.36 -48.52 40.00
N CYS A 52 3.27 -49.82 39.73
CA CYS A 52 3.36 -50.36 38.38
C CYS A 52 2.26 -49.81 37.47
N LYS A 53 1.00 -49.79 37.93
CA LYS A 53 -0.13 -49.22 37.17
C LYS A 53 0.09 -47.74 36.84
N ASN A 54 0.47 -46.94 37.84
CA ASN A 54 0.77 -45.52 37.63
C ASN A 54 1.91 -45.33 36.63
N GLN A 55 2.93 -46.19 36.66
CA GLN A 55 4.04 -46.14 35.72
C GLN A 55 3.60 -46.45 34.28
N GLU A 56 2.68 -47.40 34.08
CA GLU A 56 2.12 -47.70 32.76
C GLU A 56 1.28 -46.55 32.21
N GLU A 57 0.43 -45.94 33.04
CA GLU A 57 -0.36 -44.76 32.69
C GLU A 57 0.57 -43.60 32.27
N MET A 58 1.60 -43.31 33.07
CA MET A 58 2.59 -42.27 32.74
C MET A 58 3.32 -42.55 31.42
N LYS A 59 3.69 -43.80 31.13
CA LYS A 59 4.32 -44.17 29.84
C LYS A 59 3.38 -43.91 28.66
N SER A 60 2.09 -44.23 28.82
CA SER A 60 1.07 -43.98 27.80
C SER A 60 0.89 -42.47 27.55
N ASP A 61 0.83 -41.67 28.61
CA ASP A 61 0.73 -40.22 28.51
C ASP A 61 1.95 -39.60 27.84
N ILE A 62 3.16 -40.04 28.19
CA ILE A 62 4.41 -39.60 27.55
C ILE A 62 4.41 -39.93 26.06
N ALA A 63 3.97 -41.14 25.67
CA ALA A 63 3.87 -41.51 24.26
C ALA A 63 2.88 -40.62 23.50
N THR A 64 1.75 -40.29 24.12
CA THR A 64 0.75 -39.38 23.55
C THR A 64 1.30 -37.95 23.39
N ILE A 65 2.02 -37.45 24.39
CA ILE A 65 2.69 -36.14 24.34
C ILE A 65 3.73 -36.12 23.22
N LYS A 66 4.53 -37.18 23.08
CA LYS A 66 5.54 -37.28 22.02
C LYS A 66 4.91 -37.17 20.63
N ASN A 67 3.84 -37.91 20.37
CA ASN A 67 3.16 -37.89 19.06
C ASN A 67 2.51 -36.54 18.77
N THR A 68 1.93 -35.88 19.77
CA THR A 68 1.35 -34.53 19.60
C THR A 68 2.44 -33.49 19.34
N MET A 69 3.59 -33.58 20.02
CA MET A 69 4.76 -32.74 19.78
C MET A 69 5.31 -32.91 18.36
N GLU A 70 5.43 -34.14 17.86
CA GLU A 70 5.87 -34.43 16.49
C GLU A 70 4.91 -33.81 15.47
N SER A 71 3.59 -33.91 15.68
CA SER A 71 2.59 -33.27 14.83
C SER A 71 2.68 -31.74 14.86
N PHE A 72 2.93 -31.14 16.03
CA PHE A 72 3.13 -29.70 16.14
C PHE A 72 4.38 -29.24 15.38
N ASN A 73 5.48 -29.97 15.48
CA ASN A 73 6.71 -29.65 14.76
C ASN A 73 6.51 -29.68 13.24
N SER A 74 5.81 -30.67 12.69
CA SER A 74 5.52 -30.71 11.25
C SER A 74 4.69 -29.51 10.80
N ARG A 75 3.67 -29.12 11.58
CA ARG A 75 2.84 -27.94 11.28
C ARG A 75 3.61 -26.63 11.42
N LEU A 76 4.57 -26.57 12.34
CA LEU A 76 5.44 -25.41 12.51
C LEU A 76 6.36 -25.25 11.30
N GLN A 77 6.99 -26.33 10.84
CA GLN A 77 7.84 -26.31 9.65
C GLN A 77 7.06 -25.85 8.41
N GLU A 78 5.84 -26.37 8.21
CA GLU A 78 4.98 -25.93 7.11
C GLU A 78 4.65 -24.43 7.19
N ALA A 79 4.40 -23.91 8.39
CA ALA A 79 4.14 -22.50 8.60
C ALA A 79 5.38 -21.64 8.34
N GLU A 80 6.57 -22.09 8.75
CA GLU A 80 7.85 -21.43 8.48
C GLU A 80 8.12 -21.34 6.97
N ASP A 81 7.97 -22.45 6.25
CA ASP A 81 8.17 -22.49 4.80
C ASP A 81 7.22 -21.52 4.07
N ARG A 82 5.95 -21.47 4.50
CA ARG A 82 4.94 -20.53 3.96
C ARG A 82 5.29 -19.07 4.27
N ILE A 83 5.84 -18.78 5.44
CA ILE A 83 6.27 -17.42 5.79
C ILE A 83 7.43 -17.01 4.90
N SER A 84 8.43 -17.88 4.71
CA SER A 84 9.56 -17.60 3.81
C SER A 84 9.12 -17.34 2.36
N GLU A 85 8.16 -18.12 1.84
CA GLU A 85 7.62 -17.86 0.50
C GLU A 85 6.92 -16.50 0.41
N LEU A 86 6.14 -16.13 1.43
CA LEU A 86 5.47 -14.83 1.48
C LEU A 86 6.45 -13.66 1.60
N GLU A 87 7.53 -13.81 2.36
CA GLU A 87 8.60 -12.81 2.46
C GLU A 87 9.22 -12.52 1.08
N ASP A 88 9.54 -13.57 0.32
CA ASP A 88 10.06 -13.45 -1.04
C ASP A 88 9.05 -12.75 -1.99
N GLN A 89 7.76 -13.08 -1.87
CA GLN A 89 6.71 -12.45 -2.69
C GLN A 89 6.55 -10.97 -2.36
N VAL A 90 6.55 -10.61 -1.07
CA VAL A 90 6.47 -9.21 -0.61
C VAL A 90 7.67 -8.42 -1.12
N GLN A 91 8.88 -8.99 -1.08
CA GLN A 91 10.08 -8.33 -1.61
C GLN A 91 9.98 -8.07 -3.12
N LYS A 92 9.50 -9.06 -3.89
CA LYS A 92 9.27 -8.90 -5.34
C LYS A 92 8.23 -7.82 -5.63
N GLN A 93 7.14 -7.77 -4.85
CA GLN A 93 6.11 -6.75 -4.99
C GLN A 93 6.65 -5.35 -4.69
N ALA A 94 7.40 -5.19 -3.60
CA ALA A 94 8.01 -3.91 -3.25
C ALA A 94 8.96 -3.40 -4.35
N GLN A 95 9.75 -4.29 -4.96
CA GLN A 95 10.59 -3.92 -6.11
C GLN A 95 9.76 -3.49 -7.33
N ALA A 96 8.66 -4.20 -7.63
CA ALA A 96 7.77 -3.86 -8.73
C ALA A 96 7.10 -2.50 -8.51
N GLU A 97 6.64 -2.21 -7.30
CA GLU A 97 6.05 -0.93 -6.91
C GLU A 97 7.05 0.22 -7.09
N GLN A 98 8.29 0.06 -6.64
CA GLN A 98 9.35 1.06 -6.86
C GLN A 98 9.62 1.32 -8.35
N GLN A 99 9.56 0.29 -9.19
CA GLN A 99 9.73 0.45 -10.64
C GLN A 99 8.54 1.18 -11.27
N LEU A 100 7.31 0.89 -10.84
CA LEU A 100 6.11 1.58 -11.28
C LEU A 100 6.14 3.06 -10.87
N GLU A 101 6.53 3.36 -9.64
CA GLU A 101 6.66 4.74 -9.15
C GLU A 101 7.65 5.55 -9.99
N LYS A 102 8.81 4.96 -10.33
CA LYS A 102 9.79 5.60 -11.23
C LYS A 102 9.22 5.86 -12.63
N LYS A 103 8.42 4.93 -13.17
CA LYS A 103 7.75 5.10 -14.47
C LYS A 103 6.71 6.22 -14.44
N ILE A 104 5.90 6.27 -13.38
CA ILE A 104 4.89 7.31 -13.19
C ILE A 104 5.56 8.68 -13.09
N LYS A 105 6.59 8.83 -12.25
CA LYS A 105 7.35 10.08 -12.13
C LYS A 105 7.89 10.56 -13.48
N LYS A 106 8.49 9.65 -14.27
CA LYS A 106 8.98 9.98 -15.62
C LYS A 106 7.86 10.39 -16.57
N GLN A 107 6.69 9.75 -16.49
CA GLN A 107 5.54 10.11 -17.31
C GLN A 107 4.96 11.48 -16.91
N GLU A 108 4.86 11.76 -15.61
CA GLU A 108 4.43 13.07 -15.10
C GLU A 108 5.37 14.19 -15.55
N GLU A 109 6.68 13.98 -15.50
CA GLU A 109 7.69 14.90 -16.01
C GLU A 109 7.50 15.13 -17.52
N SER A 110 7.36 14.06 -18.31
CA SER A 110 7.14 14.16 -19.75
C SER A 110 5.83 14.89 -20.11
N LEU A 111 4.75 14.67 -19.35
CA LEU A 111 3.49 15.40 -19.53
C LEU A 111 3.63 16.87 -19.16
N ARG A 112 4.41 17.20 -18.12
CA ARG A 112 4.70 18.58 -17.75
C ARG A 112 5.49 19.28 -18.85
N GLU A 113 6.52 18.64 -19.39
CA GLU A 113 7.29 19.15 -20.53
C GLU A 113 6.40 19.37 -21.75
N LEU A 114 5.54 18.41 -22.10
CA LEU A 114 4.60 18.55 -23.21
C LEU A 114 3.64 19.71 -22.99
N ARG A 115 3.07 19.83 -21.78
CA ARG A 115 2.18 20.94 -21.41
C ARG A 115 2.88 22.28 -21.51
N ASP A 116 4.11 22.37 -21.03
CA ASP A 116 4.88 23.62 -21.07
C ASP A 116 5.34 23.96 -22.49
N ASN A 117 5.63 22.96 -23.33
CA ASN A 117 5.86 23.13 -24.76
C ASN A 117 4.60 23.66 -25.46
N MET A 118 3.42 23.08 -25.22
CA MET A 118 2.16 23.59 -25.77
C MET A 118 1.87 25.03 -25.33
N LYS A 119 2.08 25.37 -24.05
CA LYS A 119 1.94 26.76 -23.56
C LYS A 119 2.90 27.72 -24.25
N ARG A 120 4.14 27.29 -24.52
CA ARG A 120 5.13 28.11 -25.25
C ARG A 120 4.71 28.37 -26.69
N SER A 121 4.11 27.38 -27.35
CA SER A 121 3.59 27.48 -28.71
C SER A 121 2.30 28.32 -28.81
N ASN A 122 1.51 28.39 -27.75
CA ASN A 122 0.24 29.11 -27.75
C ASN A 122 0.45 30.64 -27.61
N MET A 123 0.16 31.37 -28.69
CA MET A 123 -0.11 32.81 -28.63
C MET A 123 -1.58 33.06 -28.31
N ARG A 124 -1.86 34.03 -27.45
CA ARG A 124 -3.21 34.49 -27.14
C ARG A 124 -3.31 35.97 -27.51
N ILE A 125 -4.24 36.28 -28.41
CA ILE A 125 -4.58 37.65 -28.82
C ILE A 125 -5.87 38.02 -28.08
N ILE A 126 -5.84 39.09 -27.29
CA ILE A 126 -6.99 39.58 -26.50
C ILE A 126 -7.25 41.03 -26.91
N GLY A 127 -8.51 41.46 -26.96
CA GLY A 127 -8.89 42.84 -27.27
C GLY A 127 -9.37 43.05 -28.72
N LEU A 128 -9.88 41.99 -29.36
CA LEU A 128 -10.59 42.14 -30.61
C LEU A 128 -11.91 42.87 -30.36
N PRO A 129 -12.23 43.93 -31.13
CA PRO A 129 -13.48 44.65 -30.96
C PRO A 129 -14.67 43.73 -31.29
N GLU A 130 -15.63 43.71 -30.38
CA GLU A 130 -16.86 42.92 -30.47
C GLU A 130 -17.57 43.21 -31.81
N GLY A 131 -17.83 42.16 -32.60
CA GLY A 131 -18.50 42.25 -33.92
C GLY A 131 -17.58 42.28 -35.15
N GLN A 132 -16.27 42.50 -35.00
CA GLN A 132 -15.33 42.44 -36.13
C GLN A 132 -14.96 40.98 -36.51
N GLU A 133 -15.04 40.09 -35.52
CA GLU A 133 -14.89 38.63 -35.67
C GLU A 133 -15.95 38.02 -36.60
N GLU A 134 -17.20 38.50 -36.50
CA GLU A 134 -18.34 38.00 -37.28
C GLU A 134 -18.38 38.55 -38.72
N GLN A 135 -17.88 39.77 -38.94
CA GLN A 135 -17.92 40.43 -40.26
C GLN A 135 -16.78 40.01 -41.19
N GLN A 136 -15.57 39.89 -40.66
CA GLN A 136 -14.37 39.64 -41.47
C GLN A 136 -13.80 38.24 -41.28
N GLY A 137 -14.22 37.51 -40.23
CA GLY A 137 -13.66 36.22 -39.85
C GLY A 137 -12.33 36.39 -39.11
N LEU A 138 -12.21 35.76 -37.95
CA LEU A 138 -11.03 35.81 -37.09
C LEU A 138 -9.72 35.43 -37.80
N GLU A 139 -9.78 34.47 -38.72
CA GLU A 139 -8.64 34.05 -39.55
C GLU A 139 -8.13 35.17 -40.47
N ASN A 140 -9.02 35.89 -41.14
CA ASN A 140 -8.64 36.97 -42.07
C ASN A 140 -8.04 38.16 -41.33
N LEU A 141 -8.58 38.50 -40.15
CA LEU A 141 -8.04 39.56 -39.31
C LEU A 141 -6.64 39.19 -38.77
N PHE A 142 -6.44 37.93 -38.40
CA PHE A 142 -5.13 37.43 -38.01
C PHE A 142 -4.14 37.48 -39.18
N GLU A 143 -4.53 37.04 -40.37
CA GLU A 143 -3.69 37.14 -41.57
C GLU A 143 -3.32 38.59 -41.90
N GLU A 144 -4.24 39.54 -41.79
CA GLU A 144 -3.98 40.97 -42.01
C GLU A 144 -2.93 41.50 -41.02
N ILE A 145 -3.11 41.21 -39.72
CA ILE A 145 -2.15 41.61 -38.68
C ILE A 145 -0.79 40.97 -38.93
N MET A 146 -0.73 39.69 -39.30
CA MET A 146 0.54 39.01 -39.55
C MET A 146 1.22 39.53 -40.81
N THR A 147 0.49 39.81 -41.89
CA THR A 147 1.06 40.33 -43.13
C THR A 147 1.54 41.78 -42.98
N GLU A 148 0.83 42.60 -42.19
CA GLU A 148 1.21 44.00 -41.91
C GLU A 148 2.47 44.07 -41.03
N ASN A 149 2.60 43.19 -40.05
CA ASN A 149 3.71 43.21 -39.08
C ASN A 149 4.91 42.37 -39.51
N PHE A 150 4.67 41.34 -40.31
CA PHE A 150 5.66 40.33 -40.67
C PHE A 150 5.49 39.91 -42.14
N PRO A 151 5.75 40.83 -43.08
CA PRO A 151 5.56 40.56 -44.51
C PRO A 151 6.44 39.41 -45.03
N ASP A 152 7.54 39.10 -44.34
CA ASP A 152 8.45 38.00 -44.66
C ASP A 152 8.03 36.65 -44.05
N MET A 153 6.99 36.63 -43.21
CA MET A 153 6.40 35.38 -42.72
C MET A 153 5.43 34.86 -43.78
N GLY A 154 5.74 33.69 -44.35
CA GLY A 154 4.82 32.96 -45.23
C GLY A 154 3.50 32.61 -44.53
N LYS A 155 2.56 32.02 -45.27
CA LYS A 155 1.22 31.68 -44.76
C LYS A 155 1.30 30.83 -43.48
N ILE A 156 0.69 31.32 -42.40
CA ILE A 156 0.61 30.66 -41.10
C ILE A 156 -0.75 29.98 -41.02
N LYS A 157 -0.78 28.70 -40.61
CA LYS A 157 -2.04 28.03 -40.32
C LYS A 157 -2.50 28.39 -38.93
N VAL A 158 -3.75 28.85 -38.85
CA VAL A 158 -4.40 29.21 -37.60
C VAL A 158 -5.64 28.35 -37.47
N THR A 159 -5.82 27.77 -36.30
CA THR A 159 -7.01 26.97 -36.00
C THR A 159 -7.81 27.70 -34.93
N GLN A 160 -9.05 28.05 -35.26
CA GLN A 160 -9.99 28.63 -34.30
C GLN A 160 -10.49 27.54 -33.35
N HIS A 161 -10.28 27.74 -32.04
CA HIS A 161 -10.88 26.89 -31.01
C HIS A 161 -11.83 27.73 -30.16
N ALA A 162 -13.13 27.59 -30.40
CA ALA A 162 -14.16 28.14 -29.52
C ALA A 162 -14.14 27.37 -28.19
N THR A 163 -13.71 28.01 -27.11
CA THR A 163 -13.78 27.41 -25.78
C THR A 163 -15.07 27.88 -25.10
N SER A 164 -16.11 27.05 -25.12
CA SER A 164 -17.44 27.38 -24.59
C SER A 164 -17.54 27.49 -23.06
N ALA A 165 -16.41 27.54 -22.34
CA ALA A 165 -16.41 27.35 -20.89
C ALA A 165 -16.42 28.63 -20.05
N ASN A 166 -16.37 29.84 -20.60
CA ASN A 166 -16.60 31.09 -19.85
C ASN A 166 -17.08 32.19 -20.80
N LEU A 167 -18.27 32.76 -20.56
CA LEU A 167 -18.85 33.81 -21.39
C LEU A 167 -18.05 35.14 -21.42
N ASP A 168 -17.07 35.32 -20.53
CA ASP A 168 -16.25 36.54 -20.46
C ASP A 168 -14.87 36.42 -21.11
N ILE A 169 -14.61 35.30 -21.81
CA ILE A 169 -13.33 35.08 -22.49
C ILE A 169 -13.57 35.09 -23.99
N GLY A 170 -13.22 36.21 -24.65
CA GLY A 170 -13.26 36.35 -26.11
C GLY A 170 -12.53 35.22 -26.85
N ALA A 171 -12.81 35.09 -28.15
CA ALA A 171 -12.34 33.98 -28.99
C ALA A 171 -10.84 33.74 -28.88
N GLN A 172 -10.44 32.47 -28.77
CA GLN A 172 -9.04 32.07 -28.66
C GLN A 172 -8.54 31.51 -29.99
N LEU A 173 -7.60 32.22 -30.63
CA LEU A 173 -6.86 31.72 -31.79
C LEU A 173 -5.64 30.93 -31.32
N ILE A 174 -5.48 29.69 -31.80
CA ILE A 174 -4.28 28.88 -31.59
C ILE A 174 -3.51 28.85 -32.91
N VAL A 175 -2.24 29.26 -32.85
CA VAL A 175 -1.33 29.18 -33.99
C VAL A 175 -0.58 27.85 -33.89
N GLU A 176 -0.91 26.90 -34.75
CA GLU A 176 -0.40 25.53 -34.68
C GLU A 176 0.98 25.37 -35.36
N GLU A 177 1.29 26.19 -36.37
CA GLU A 177 2.53 26.12 -37.13
C GLU A 177 3.11 27.53 -37.39
N CYS A 178 4.07 27.96 -36.56
CA CYS A 178 4.91 29.14 -36.86
C CYS A 178 6.24 28.70 -37.50
N PRO A 179 6.74 29.37 -38.55
CA PRO A 179 8.08 29.14 -39.10
C PRO A 179 9.15 29.29 -38.01
N ASN A 180 10.13 28.37 -37.97
CA ASN A 180 11.16 28.29 -36.91
C ASN A 180 11.93 29.60 -36.63
N SER A 181 11.97 30.55 -37.58
CA SER A 181 12.62 31.87 -37.44
C SER A 181 11.81 32.87 -36.61
N TYR A 182 10.51 32.68 -36.46
CA TYR A 182 9.59 33.57 -35.72
C TYR A 182 8.73 32.74 -34.78
N GLY A 183 9.37 32.11 -33.79
CA GLY A 183 8.64 31.49 -32.69
C GLY A 183 7.75 32.52 -31.97
N PRO A 184 6.80 32.08 -31.11
CA PRO A 184 5.86 32.95 -30.40
C PRO A 184 6.52 34.12 -29.65
N THR A 185 7.75 33.91 -29.17
CA THR A 185 8.56 34.94 -28.50
C THR A 185 9.05 36.04 -29.47
N GLY A 186 9.33 35.70 -30.73
CA GLY A 186 9.73 36.66 -31.76
C GLY A 186 8.54 37.51 -32.23
N ILE A 187 7.38 36.88 -32.40
CA ILE A 187 6.13 37.58 -32.76
C ILE A 187 5.75 38.59 -31.67
N LYS A 188 5.78 38.18 -30.40
CA LYS A 188 5.49 39.07 -29.26
C LYS A 188 6.40 40.30 -29.17
N LYS A 189 7.64 40.23 -29.68
CA LYS A 189 8.62 41.33 -29.58
C LYS A 189 8.48 42.37 -30.69
N ASN A 190 7.83 42.05 -31.80
CA ASN A 190 7.83 42.87 -33.02
C ASN A 190 6.50 43.59 -33.30
N ILE A 191 5.42 43.29 -32.57
CA ILE A 191 4.17 44.06 -32.68
C ILE A 191 4.36 45.40 -31.96
N SER A 192 4.20 46.52 -32.68
CA SER A 192 4.42 47.85 -32.12
C SER A 192 3.26 48.35 -31.25
N TRP A 193 3.56 49.22 -30.26
CA TRP A 193 2.55 49.86 -29.40
C TRP A 193 1.44 50.58 -30.19
N SER A 194 1.79 51.21 -31.32
CA SER A 194 0.83 51.90 -32.18
C SER A 194 -0.18 50.95 -32.83
N GLN A 195 0.22 49.72 -33.14
CA GLN A 195 -0.69 48.70 -33.70
C GLN A 195 -1.54 48.05 -32.62
N MET A 196 -1.00 47.87 -31.41
CA MET A 196 -1.80 47.47 -30.25
C MET A 196 -2.93 48.45 -29.97
N GLN A 197 -2.70 49.75 -30.19
CA GLN A 197 -3.76 50.77 -30.09
C GLN A 197 -4.74 50.74 -31.27
N LYS A 198 -4.25 50.63 -32.51
CA LYS A 198 -5.05 50.59 -33.75
C LYS A 198 -6.10 49.48 -33.74
N HIS A 199 -5.72 48.30 -33.23
CA HIS A 199 -6.59 47.12 -33.19
C HIS A 199 -7.04 46.75 -31.77
N GLN A 200 -6.84 47.65 -30.79
CA GLN A 200 -7.16 47.45 -29.36
C GLN A 200 -6.58 46.17 -28.72
N LEU A 201 -5.50 45.64 -29.28
CA LEU A 201 -4.87 44.40 -28.83
C LEU A 201 -4.13 44.58 -27.50
N ARG A 202 -4.27 43.61 -26.60
CA ARG A 202 -3.41 43.41 -25.43
C ARG A 202 -2.67 42.08 -25.54
N VAL A 203 -1.34 42.15 -25.47
CA VAL A 203 -0.44 40.99 -25.43
C VAL A 203 0.06 40.84 -23.99
N LEU A 204 -0.50 39.89 -23.23
CA LEU A 204 -0.06 39.65 -21.85
C LEU A 204 1.11 38.64 -21.80
N PRO A 205 2.11 38.86 -20.93
CA PRO A 205 3.04 37.81 -20.51
C PRO A 205 2.27 36.68 -19.83
N TRP A 206 2.62 35.42 -20.09
CA TRP A 206 1.92 34.27 -19.48
C TRP A 206 1.98 34.27 -17.95
N ASN A 207 2.99 34.94 -17.37
CA ASN A 207 3.26 35.03 -15.93
C ASN A 207 2.24 35.91 -15.19
N GLU A 208 1.53 36.80 -15.89
CA GLU A 208 0.56 37.75 -15.33
C GLU A 208 -0.89 37.25 -15.43
N ILE A 209 -1.10 36.07 -16.03
CA ILE A 209 -2.44 35.50 -16.27
C ILE A 209 -3.17 35.16 -14.96
N HIS A 210 -2.46 34.87 -13.87
CA HIS A 210 -3.09 34.53 -12.59
C HIS A 210 -3.72 35.72 -11.85
N ILE A 211 -3.46 36.97 -12.26
CA ILE A 211 -3.97 38.15 -11.54
C ILE A 211 -5.32 38.63 -12.12
N ALA A 212 -5.67 38.28 -13.36
CA ALA A 212 -6.87 38.78 -14.04
C ALA A 212 -8.11 37.87 -13.95
N SER A 213 -8.03 36.71 -13.30
CA SER A 213 -9.18 35.79 -13.14
C SER A 213 -9.91 35.93 -11.80
N LEU A 214 -9.71 37.03 -11.06
CA LEU A 214 -10.27 37.21 -9.71
C LEU A 214 -10.86 38.62 -9.44
N ILE A 215 -11.18 39.40 -10.48
CA ILE A 215 -11.96 40.64 -10.35
C ILE A 215 -13.07 40.63 -11.38
#